data_AF-A0AAU9Q9P1-F1
#
_entry.id   AF-A0AAU9Q9P1-F1
#
_cell.length_a   1.000
_cell.length_b   1.000
_cell.length_c   1.000
_cell.angle_alpha   90.00
_cell.angle_beta   90.00
_cell.angle_gamma   90.00
#
_symmetry.space_group_name_H-M   'P 1'
#
loop_
_entity.id
_entity.type
_entity.pdbx_description
1 polymer ?
#
loop_
_entity_poly.entity_id
_entity_poly.type
_entity_poly.pdbx_seq_one_letter_code
_entity_poly.pdbx_strand_id
1 'polypeptide(L)'
;MNNLFLCRTPLQALYVELILNNINSGSNNYVYYLKPADNQFQEQAVVNLKNNNLLNDVFVDELFTRKNKVKSIAEHIFCIRKAISYFKSKRFDNVYVSSIECIPFQLLLSNIIYTDLYTFDDGSANVNLNSSYHTKRKTHPIFIILSKLFSNNHSKEKILISSQLHYTMLSGKNIIDNTRSMSNYWFEKKCDIPKVGIKRRKEKVTVFLGTVYTDLTKDHDVLLELIRNKYGNIDYYFPHPRSDDKLFQSKVLSDFNISEVKLITLLEKYNEVHVISFPSTVILHLQNVPGFSFEILRLKSLEFDYNCFCGDGITYHDIDI
;
A
#
# COMPACT_ATOMS: atom_id res chain seq x y z
N MET A 1 14.79 0.83 22.76
CA MET A 1 13.89 -0.17 22.14
C MET A 1 14.39 -0.46 20.74
N ASN A 2 14.30 -1.71 20.28
CA ASN A 2 14.69 -2.15 18.95
C ASN A 2 13.45 -2.53 18.15
N ASN A 3 13.22 -1.90 17.01
CA ASN A 3 12.03 -2.08 16.18
C ASN A 3 12.43 -2.61 14.79
N LEU A 4 11.66 -3.56 14.26
CA LEU A 4 11.82 -4.05 12.89
C LEU A 4 10.52 -3.86 12.10
N PHE A 5 10.61 -3.24 10.93
CA PHE A 5 9.50 -3.05 10.00
C PHE A 5 9.68 -3.94 8.77
N LEU A 6 8.64 -4.67 8.37
CA LEU A 6 8.64 -5.56 7.22
C LEU A 6 7.74 -4.98 6.11
N CYS A 7 8.37 -4.53 5.01
CA CYS A 7 7.71 -3.80 3.93
C CYS A 7 8.13 -4.30 2.54
N ARG A 8 7.30 -4.03 1.54
CA ARG A 8 7.44 -4.44 0.14
C ARG A 8 6.77 -3.51 -0.87
N THR A 9 6.05 -2.47 -0.40
CA THR A 9 5.42 -1.48 -1.28
C THR A 9 5.70 -0.05 -0.80
N PRO A 10 5.64 0.95 -1.70
CA PRO A 10 5.80 2.34 -1.33
C PRO A 10 4.75 2.84 -0.32
N LEU A 11 3.51 2.33 -0.39
CA LEU A 11 2.48 2.61 0.61
C LEU A 11 2.90 2.12 2.01
N GLN A 12 3.49 0.92 2.09
CA GLN A 12 3.98 0.39 3.36
C GLN A 12 5.17 1.19 3.89
N ALA A 13 6.05 1.71 3.01
CA ALA A 13 7.10 2.64 3.42
C ALA A 13 6.52 3.91 4.05
N LEU A 14 5.41 4.44 3.51
CA LEU A 14 4.69 5.55 4.13
C LEU A 14 4.19 5.18 5.54
N TYR A 15 3.60 3.99 5.73
CA TYR A 15 3.22 3.53 7.07
C TYR A 15 4.39 3.50 8.05
N VAL A 16 5.57 3.03 7.61
CA VAL A 16 6.77 3.06 8.43
C VAL A 16 7.09 4.49 8.88
N GLU A 17 7.12 5.46 7.96
CA GLU A 17 7.35 6.86 8.32
C GLU A 17 6.32 7.38 9.33
N LEU A 18 5.04 7.08 9.13
CA LEU A 18 3.96 7.53 10.02
C LEU A 18 4.10 6.90 11.42
N ILE A 19 4.43 5.61 11.50
CA ILE A 19 4.60 4.89 12.77
C ILE A 19 5.87 5.37 13.49
N LEU A 20 6.99 5.54 12.80
CA LEU A 20 8.26 6.00 13.38
C LEU A 20 8.10 7.34 14.10
N ASN A 21 7.31 8.26 13.52
CA ASN A 21 7.08 9.55 14.15
C ASN A 21 6.24 9.47 15.44
N ASN A 22 5.61 8.32 15.71
CA ASN A 22 4.84 8.05 16.94
C ASN A 22 5.61 7.17 17.94
N ILE A 23 6.85 6.77 17.63
CA ILE A 23 7.70 5.96 18.50
C ILE A 23 8.62 6.87 19.32
N ASN A 24 8.94 6.45 20.54
CA ASN A 24 9.84 7.15 21.44
C ASN A 24 11.21 7.45 20.81
N SER A 25 11.69 8.68 21.00
CA SER A 25 13.03 9.10 20.64
C SER A 25 14.10 8.19 21.26
N GLY A 26 15.14 7.86 20.50
CA GLY A 26 16.24 6.97 20.96
C GLY A 26 15.99 5.48 20.75
N SER A 27 14.93 5.09 20.03
CA SER A 27 14.75 3.71 19.58
C SER A 27 15.66 3.38 18.40
N ASN A 28 16.17 2.15 18.33
CA ASN A 28 16.85 1.64 17.14
C ASN A 28 15.80 1.07 16.18
N ASN A 29 15.68 1.63 14.98
CA ASN A 29 14.67 1.25 14.02
C ASN A 29 15.31 0.65 12.76
N TYR A 30 14.83 -0.52 12.36
CA TYR A 30 15.34 -1.27 11.21
C TYR A 30 14.21 -1.54 10.24
N VAL A 31 14.49 -1.49 8.94
CA VAL A 31 13.53 -1.90 7.91
C VAL A 31 14.09 -3.07 7.13
N TYR A 32 13.25 -4.09 6.90
CA TYR A 32 13.43 -5.03 5.80
C TYR A 32 12.49 -4.66 4.66
N TYR A 33 13.05 -4.23 3.53
CA TYR A 33 12.30 -3.87 2.33
C TYR A 33 12.50 -4.92 1.22
N LEU A 34 11.48 -5.72 0.96
CA LEU A 34 11.50 -6.78 -0.06
C LEU A 34 10.73 -6.34 -1.30
N LYS A 35 11.41 -5.86 -2.34
CA LYS A 35 10.77 -5.25 -3.51
C LYS A 35 10.83 -6.13 -4.76
N PRO A 36 9.89 -5.99 -5.71
CA PRO A 36 10.14 -6.46 -7.07
C PRO A 36 11.32 -5.67 -7.69
N ALA A 37 12.10 -6.33 -8.54
CA ALA A 37 13.15 -5.67 -9.32
C ALA A 37 12.57 -4.66 -10.33
N ASP A 38 13.39 -3.70 -10.76
CA ASP A 38 13.15 -2.78 -11.88
C ASP A 38 11.86 -1.92 -11.79
N ASN A 39 11.55 -1.37 -10.62
CA ASN A 39 10.40 -0.48 -10.44
C ASN A 39 10.79 0.85 -9.79
N GLN A 40 10.66 1.96 -10.53
CA GLN A 40 11.10 3.29 -10.08
C GLN A 40 10.33 3.80 -8.85
N PHE A 41 9.05 3.46 -8.69
CA PHE A 41 8.30 3.81 -7.47
C PHE A 41 8.87 3.09 -6.24
N GLN A 42 9.31 1.83 -6.41
CA GLN A 42 9.96 1.07 -5.35
C GLN A 42 11.34 1.65 -5.00
N GLU A 43 12.12 2.07 -5.99
CA GLU A 43 13.40 2.74 -5.76
C GLU A 43 13.23 4.03 -4.98
N GLN A 44 12.26 4.86 -5.37
CA GLN A 44 12.00 6.11 -4.66
C GLN A 44 11.61 5.87 -3.19
N ALA A 45 10.80 4.86 -2.91
CA ALA A 45 10.45 4.48 -1.55
C ALA A 45 11.67 4.04 -0.73
N VAL A 46 12.58 3.26 -1.31
CA VAL A 46 13.84 2.84 -0.66
C VAL A 46 14.74 4.05 -0.39
N VAL A 47 14.86 4.98 -1.33
CA VAL A 47 15.64 6.22 -1.16
C VAL A 47 15.08 7.04 0.00
N ASN A 48 13.75 7.22 0.05
CA ASN A 48 13.10 7.97 1.13
C ASN A 48 13.36 7.31 2.50
N LEU A 49 13.24 5.99 2.60
CA LEU A 49 13.55 5.25 3.83
C LEU A 49 15.01 5.40 4.23
N LYS A 50 15.95 5.26 3.30
CA LYS A 50 17.40 5.40 3.60
C LYS A 50 17.78 6.81 4.05
N ASN A 51 17.04 7.82 3.60
CA ASN A 51 17.26 9.21 3.99
C ASN A 51 16.54 9.60 5.30
N ASN A 52 15.74 8.69 5.87
CA ASN A 52 15.02 8.95 7.11
C ASN A 52 15.96 8.80 8.32
N ASN A 53 16.21 9.91 9.02
CA ASN A 53 17.12 9.97 10.17
C ASN A 53 16.63 9.20 11.42
N LEU A 54 15.37 8.77 11.45
CA LEU A 54 14.84 7.92 12.52
C LEU A 54 15.18 6.44 12.30
N LEU A 55 15.70 6.06 11.12
CA LEU A 55 16.10 4.70 10.79
C LEU A 55 17.59 4.49 10.99
N ASN A 56 17.93 3.40 11.67
CA ASN A 56 19.32 2.97 11.86
C ASN A 56 19.83 2.20 10.65
N ASP A 57 18.97 1.39 10.02
CA ASP A 57 19.33 0.69 8.79
C ASP A 57 18.09 0.29 7.96
N VAL A 58 18.30 0.21 6.64
CA VAL A 58 17.32 -0.23 5.65
C VAL A 58 17.95 -1.36 4.85
N PHE A 59 17.63 -2.59 5.23
CA PHE A 59 18.06 -3.79 4.52
C PHE A 59 17.11 -4.07 3.36
N VAL A 60 17.64 -4.10 2.14
CA VAL A 60 16.84 -4.26 0.90
C VAL A 60 17.21 -5.55 0.20
N ASP A 61 16.19 -6.29 -0.22
CA ASP A 61 16.30 -7.40 -1.16
C ASP A 61 15.33 -7.25 -2.31
N GLU A 62 15.70 -7.85 -3.44
CA GLU A 62 14.95 -7.79 -4.68
C GLU A 62 14.48 -9.18 -5.10
N LEU A 63 13.20 -9.27 -5.45
CA LEU A 63 12.62 -10.45 -6.08
C LEU A 63 12.54 -10.20 -7.58
N PHE A 64 13.24 -11.01 -8.36
CA PHE A 64 13.10 -10.99 -9.80
C PHE A 64 11.85 -11.79 -10.17
N THR A 65 10.86 -11.12 -10.77
CA THR A 65 9.71 -11.81 -11.38
C THR A 65 10.14 -12.47 -12.67
N ARG A 66 10.79 -13.64 -12.57
CA ARG A 66 11.11 -14.48 -13.73
C ARG A 66 9.92 -15.37 -14.06
N LYS A 67 9.65 -15.57 -15.37
CA LYS A 67 8.61 -16.50 -15.86
C LYS A 67 8.77 -17.94 -15.36
N ASN A 68 9.95 -18.32 -14.83
CA ASN A 68 10.25 -19.65 -14.33
C ASN A 68 9.98 -19.78 -12.83
N LYS A 69 8.97 -20.59 -12.48
CA LYS A 69 8.54 -20.85 -11.08
C LYS A 69 9.65 -21.40 -10.17
N VAL A 70 10.54 -22.25 -10.69
CA VAL A 70 11.62 -22.86 -9.88
C VAL A 70 12.68 -21.81 -9.52
N LYS A 71 13.10 -20.99 -10.49
CA LYS A 71 14.04 -19.89 -10.25
C LYS A 71 13.48 -18.88 -9.25
N SER A 72 12.18 -18.57 -9.36
CA SER A 72 11.50 -17.69 -8.40
C SER A 72 11.58 -18.25 -6.97
N ILE A 73 11.33 -19.55 -6.77
CA ILE A 73 11.44 -20.17 -5.43
C ILE A 73 12.87 -20.11 -4.89
N ALA A 74 13.88 -20.39 -5.72
CA ALA A 74 15.28 -20.31 -5.31
C ALA A 74 15.69 -18.89 -4.90
N GLU A 75 15.21 -17.87 -5.61
CA GLU A 75 15.43 -16.46 -5.26
C GLU A 75 14.77 -16.11 -3.92
N HIS A 76 13.54 -16.56 -3.68
CA HIS A 76 12.89 -16.36 -2.37
C HIS A 76 13.69 -17.04 -1.24
N ILE A 77 14.21 -18.24 -1.48
CA ILE A 77 15.07 -18.96 -0.52
C ILE A 77 16.40 -18.21 -0.29
N PHE A 78 16.96 -17.59 -1.32
CA PHE A 78 18.19 -16.83 -1.19
C PHE A 78 17.98 -15.55 -0.37
N CYS A 79 16.98 -14.74 -0.73
CA CYS A 79 16.63 -13.51 -0.02
C CYS A 79 16.31 -13.80 1.45
N ILE A 80 15.51 -14.83 1.74
CA ILE A 80 15.19 -15.16 3.13
C ILE A 80 16.44 -15.54 3.94
N ARG A 81 17.35 -16.33 3.38
CA ARG A 81 18.57 -16.73 4.11
C ARG A 81 19.45 -15.53 4.40
N LYS A 82 19.55 -14.60 3.46
CA LYS A 82 20.30 -13.35 3.63
C LYS A 82 19.66 -12.48 4.70
N ALA A 83 18.34 -12.28 4.66
CA ALA A 83 17.60 -11.52 5.68
C ALA A 83 17.71 -12.17 7.07
N ILE A 84 17.50 -13.48 7.18
CA ILE A 84 17.69 -14.21 8.44
C ILE A 84 19.12 -14.04 8.95
N SER A 85 20.13 -14.24 8.11
CA SER A 85 21.53 -14.05 8.53
C SER A 85 21.80 -12.62 9.03
N TYR A 86 21.19 -11.63 8.40
CA TYR A 86 21.35 -10.23 8.74
C TYR A 86 20.67 -9.86 10.07
N PHE A 87 19.49 -10.42 10.35
CA PHE A 87 18.69 -10.08 11.52
C PHE A 87 18.82 -11.05 12.71
N LYS A 88 19.35 -12.27 12.52
CA LYS A 88 19.38 -13.33 13.55
C LYS A 88 20.17 -12.98 14.81
N SER A 89 21.20 -12.14 14.71
CA SER A 89 21.98 -11.67 15.88
C SER A 89 21.31 -10.52 16.63
N LYS A 90 20.24 -9.94 16.07
CA LYS A 90 19.51 -8.82 16.65
C LYS A 90 18.33 -9.35 17.48
N ARG A 91 18.01 -8.64 18.55
CA ARG A 91 16.78 -8.86 19.35
C ARG A 91 15.90 -7.63 19.18
N PHE A 92 14.63 -7.85 18.85
CA PHE A 92 13.65 -6.80 18.65
C PHE A 92 12.68 -6.76 19.83
N ASP A 93 12.33 -5.57 20.27
CA ASP A 93 11.21 -5.40 21.18
C ASP A 93 9.92 -5.52 20.37
N ASN A 94 9.83 -4.77 19.26
CA ASN A 94 8.65 -4.73 18.40
C ASN A 94 8.96 -5.14 16.96
N VAL A 95 8.10 -5.94 16.36
CA VAL A 95 8.09 -6.19 14.92
C VAL A 95 6.78 -5.74 14.32
N TYR A 96 6.84 -4.97 13.24
CA TYR A 96 5.70 -4.45 12.50
C TYR A 96 5.64 -5.13 11.14
N VAL A 97 4.51 -5.77 10.80
CA VAL A 97 4.34 -6.50 9.53
C VAL A 97 3.09 -6.04 8.77
N SER A 98 3.24 -5.73 7.48
CA SER A 98 2.13 -5.38 6.58
C SER A 98 1.48 -6.61 5.96
N SER A 99 2.18 -7.23 5.01
CA SER A 99 1.68 -8.33 4.20
C SER A 99 1.72 -9.65 4.98
N ILE A 100 0.68 -9.93 5.77
CA ILE A 100 0.60 -11.08 6.69
C ILE A 100 0.65 -12.46 6.01
N GLU A 101 0.34 -12.53 4.71
CA GLU A 101 0.47 -13.75 3.90
C GLU A 101 1.84 -13.88 3.20
N CYS A 102 2.74 -12.90 3.38
CA CYS A 102 4.07 -12.92 2.77
C CYS A 102 4.92 -14.02 3.40
N ILE A 103 5.13 -15.12 2.66
CA ILE A 103 5.94 -16.25 3.11
C ILE A 103 7.35 -15.81 3.54
N PRO A 104 8.06 -14.93 2.80
CA PRO A 104 9.31 -14.38 3.28
C PRO A 104 9.23 -13.71 4.67
N PHE A 105 8.17 -12.97 4.97
CA PHE A 105 8.04 -12.36 6.29
C PHE A 105 7.74 -13.38 7.38
N GLN A 106 6.85 -14.35 7.13
CA GLN A 106 6.55 -15.43 8.07
C GLN A 106 7.79 -16.26 8.43
N LEU A 107 8.60 -16.58 7.43
CA LEU A 107 9.85 -17.31 7.61
C LEU A 107 10.89 -16.49 8.40
N LEU A 108 10.99 -15.19 8.14
CA LEU A 108 11.88 -14.31 8.89
C LEU A 108 11.44 -14.23 10.36
N LEU A 109 10.14 -14.00 10.61
CA LEU A 109 9.55 -13.97 11.95
C LEU A 109 9.82 -15.27 12.73
N SER A 110 9.83 -16.41 12.04
CA SER A 110 10.12 -17.72 12.65
C SER A 110 11.59 -17.91 13.07
N ASN A 111 12.49 -17.05 12.60
CA ASN A 111 13.93 -17.20 12.73
C ASN A 111 14.62 -16.01 13.42
N ILE A 112 13.85 -15.03 13.91
CA ILE A 112 14.35 -13.89 14.69
C ILE A 112 13.74 -13.90 16.09
N ILE A 113 14.35 -13.18 17.02
CA ILE A 113 13.87 -13.05 18.39
C ILE A 113 13.16 -11.70 18.53
N TYR A 114 11.90 -11.73 18.94
CA TYR A 114 11.12 -10.54 19.22
C TYR A 114 10.13 -10.72 20.38
N THR A 115 9.67 -9.62 20.98
CA THR A 115 8.71 -9.62 22.10
C THR A 115 7.28 -9.39 21.61
N ASP A 116 7.07 -8.29 20.89
CA ASP A 116 5.75 -7.80 20.51
C ASP A 116 5.57 -7.77 18.99
N LEU A 117 4.37 -8.11 18.51
CA LEU A 117 4.01 -8.11 17.09
C LEU A 117 2.91 -7.10 16.82
N TYR A 118 3.10 -6.30 15.79
CA TYR A 118 2.18 -5.30 15.30
C TYR A 118 1.93 -5.51 13.82
N THR A 119 0.77 -5.10 13.34
CA THR A 119 0.44 -5.13 11.92
C THR A 119 0.09 -3.75 11.40
N PHE A 120 0.16 -3.54 10.09
CA PHE A 120 -0.31 -2.32 9.46
C PHE A 120 -0.86 -2.59 8.05
N ASP A 121 -1.58 -1.65 7.46
CA ASP A 121 -2.26 -1.92 6.19
C ASP A 121 -1.28 -2.30 5.06
N ASP A 122 -1.68 -3.33 4.32
CA ASP A 122 -1.13 -3.71 3.04
C ASP A 122 -1.88 -3.02 1.89
N GLY A 123 -3.20 -2.85 2.07
CA GLY A 123 -4.12 -2.23 1.14
C GLY A 123 -5.57 -2.61 1.47
N SER A 124 -6.46 -2.62 0.48
CA SER A 124 -7.89 -2.93 0.69
C SER A 124 -8.15 -4.33 1.23
N ALA A 125 -7.20 -5.27 1.06
CA ALA A 125 -7.32 -6.63 1.61
C ALA A 125 -7.56 -6.62 3.13
N ASN A 126 -7.09 -5.57 3.83
CA ASN A 126 -7.26 -5.40 5.26
C ASN A 126 -8.73 -5.21 5.68
N VAL A 127 -9.54 -4.53 4.87
CA VAL A 127 -10.95 -4.21 5.18
C VAL A 127 -11.98 -4.93 4.30
N ASN A 128 -11.56 -5.46 3.16
CA ASN A 128 -12.41 -6.26 2.29
C ASN A 128 -12.60 -7.65 2.89
N LEU A 129 -13.80 -7.93 3.42
CA LEU A 129 -14.14 -9.20 4.08
C LEU A 129 -14.09 -10.41 3.14
N ASN A 130 -14.13 -10.19 1.82
CA ASN A 130 -13.98 -11.23 0.81
C ASN A 130 -12.51 -11.47 0.41
N SER A 131 -11.56 -10.73 0.99
CA SER A 131 -10.14 -10.88 0.69
C SER A 131 -9.55 -12.18 1.26
N SER A 132 -8.35 -12.53 0.81
CA SER A 132 -7.60 -13.65 1.38
C SER A 132 -7.20 -13.42 2.84
N TYR A 133 -7.24 -12.19 3.35
CA TYR A 133 -6.91 -11.92 4.75
C TYR A 133 -8.01 -12.42 5.68
N HIS A 134 -9.27 -12.26 5.27
CA HIS A 134 -10.46 -12.67 6.04
C HIS A 134 -10.92 -14.11 5.76
N THR A 135 -10.53 -14.67 4.61
CA THR A 135 -10.95 -16.03 4.20
C THR A 135 -9.85 -17.07 4.43
N LYS A 136 -10.22 -18.34 4.62
CA LYS A 136 -9.24 -19.43 4.70
C LYS A 136 -8.78 -19.81 3.29
N ARG A 137 -7.49 -19.62 2.98
CA ARG A 137 -6.90 -20.04 1.72
C ARG A 137 -6.17 -21.38 1.88
N LYS A 138 -6.25 -22.25 0.87
CA LYS A 138 -5.45 -23.47 0.83
C LYS A 138 -3.98 -23.11 0.53
N THR A 139 -3.07 -23.51 1.42
CA THR A 139 -1.62 -23.35 1.23
C THR A 139 -1.13 -24.29 0.13
N HIS A 140 -0.33 -23.78 -0.81
CA HIS A 140 0.25 -24.61 -1.87
C HIS A 140 1.25 -25.64 -1.26
N PRO A 141 1.27 -26.91 -1.71
CA PRO A 141 2.10 -27.96 -1.13
C PRO A 141 3.59 -27.61 -1.02
N ILE A 142 4.13 -26.88 -1.99
CA ILE A 142 5.54 -26.46 -1.96
C ILE A 142 5.87 -25.55 -0.77
N PHE A 143 4.94 -24.71 -0.34
CA PHE A 143 5.14 -23.85 0.83
C PHE A 143 5.03 -24.65 2.13
N ILE A 144 4.33 -25.78 2.14
CA ILE A 144 4.33 -26.71 3.29
C ILE A 144 5.73 -27.34 3.44
N ILE A 145 6.37 -27.72 2.33
CA ILE A 145 7.73 -28.28 2.33
C ILE A 145 8.74 -27.21 2.80
N LEU A 146 8.69 -26.00 2.23
CA LEU A 146 9.54 -24.89 2.65
C LEU A 146 9.32 -24.53 4.13
N SER A 147 8.08 -24.56 4.58
CA SER A 147 7.74 -24.31 5.98
C SER A 147 8.42 -25.31 6.91
N LYS A 148 8.46 -26.60 6.54
CA LYS A 148 9.20 -27.61 7.30
C LYS A 148 10.71 -27.38 7.26
N LEU A 149 11.27 -27.08 6.08
CA LEU A 149 12.71 -26.91 5.89
C LEU A 149 13.29 -25.73 6.71
N PHE A 150 12.52 -24.66 6.86
CA PHE A 150 12.94 -23.44 7.56
C PHE A 150 12.32 -23.31 8.96
N SER A 151 11.73 -24.38 9.49
CA SER A 151 11.04 -24.38 10.77
C SER A 151 10.04 -23.23 10.91
N ASN A 152 9.31 -22.93 9.82
CA ASN A 152 8.30 -21.87 9.79
C ASN A 152 7.23 -22.18 10.82
N ASN A 153 7.19 -21.36 11.87
CA ASN A 153 6.20 -21.46 12.91
C ASN A 153 5.18 -20.32 12.82
N HIS A 154 5.27 -19.43 11.84
CA HIS A 154 4.30 -18.37 11.57
C HIS A 154 3.38 -18.73 10.40
N SER A 155 2.12 -18.33 10.54
CA SER A 155 1.11 -18.33 9.48
C SER A 155 0.34 -17.01 9.57
N LYS A 156 -0.50 -16.74 8.57
CA LYS A 156 -1.45 -15.62 8.61
C LYS A 156 -2.23 -15.61 9.93
N GLU A 157 -2.84 -16.74 10.27
CA GLU A 157 -3.68 -16.89 11.47
C GLU A 157 -2.90 -16.62 12.75
N LYS A 158 -1.66 -17.12 12.83
CA LYS A 158 -0.81 -16.85 13.99
C LYS A 158 -0.44 -15.38 14.10
N ILE A 159 -0.07 -14.73 12.99
CA ILE A 159 0.23 -13.30 12.96
C ILE A 159 -0.99 -12.50 13.45
N LEU A 160 -2.20 -12.83 12.99
CA LEU A 160 -3.42 -12.16 13.42
C LEU A 160 -3.67 -12.34 14.92
N ILE A 161 -3.54 -13.55 15.45
CA ILE A 161 -3.78 -13.84 16.88
C ILE A 161 -2.71 -13.22 17.77
N SER A 162 -1.44 -13.19 17.34
CA SER A 162 -0.34 -12.65 18.13
C SER A 162 -0.15 -11.14 17.97
N SER A 163 -0.81 -10.51 17.00
CA SER A 163 -0.70 -9.07 16.78
C SER A 163 -1.44 -8.31 17.88
N GLN A 164 -0.74 -7.39 18.53
CA GLN A 164 -1.30 -6.62 19.64
C GLN A 164 -2.15 -5.45 19.14
N LEU A 165 -1.75 -4.84 18.03
CA LEU A 165 -2.38 -3.64 17.49
C LEU A 165 -2.14 -3.56 15.97
N HIS A 166 -3.15 -3.06 15.26
CA HIS A 166 -3.11 -2.83 13.82
C HIS A 166 -3.16 -1.34 13.49
N TYR A 167 -2.14 -0.84 12.80
CA TYR A 167 -2.10 0.56 12.34
C TYR A 167 -2.77 0.67 10.98
N THR A 168 -3.79 1.51 10.87
CA THR A 168 -4.61 1.61 9.66
C THR A 168 -4.99 3.05 9.33
N MET A 169 -5.07 3.37 8.05
CA MET A 169 -5.72 4.60 7.55
C MET A 169 -7.14 4.32 7.06
N LEU A 170 -7.52 3.05 6.98
CA LEU A 170 -8.79 2.58 6.49
C LEU A 170 -9.84 2.61 7.60
N SER A 171 -11.07 2.89 7.22
CA SER A 171 -12.23 2.88 8.13
C SER A 171 -12.97 1.55 8.04
N GLY A 172 -13.64 1.16 9.13
CA GLY A 172 -14.46 -0.05 9.20
C GLY A 172 -13.77 -1.24 9.84
N LYS A 173 -14.36 -2.43 9.66
CA LYS A 173 -13.85 -3.67 10.23
C LYS A 173 -12.53 -4.06 9.54
N ASN A 174 -11.49 -4.26 10.34
CA ASN A 174 -10.15 -4.58 9.86
C ASN A 174 -9.78 -6.04 10.23
N ILE A 175 -8.55 -6.46 9.92
CA ILE A 175 -8.06 -7.83 10.14
C ILE A 175 -7.98 -8.24 11.61
N ILE A 176 -7.89 -7.26 12.51
CA ILE A 176 -8.06 -7.41 13.96
C ILE A 176 -8.85 -6.20 14.48
N ASP A 177 -9.53 -6.36 15.62
CA ASP A 177 -10.40 -5.32 16.18
C ASP A 177 -9.60 -4.19 16.84
N ASN A 178 -8.47 -4.51 17.50
CA ASN A 178 -7.62 -3.51 18.12
C ASN A 178 -6.84 -2.74 17.05
N THR A 179 -7.34 -1.57 16.68
CA THR A 179 -6.80 -0.73 15.61
C THR A 179 -6.38 0.64 16.13
N ARG A 180 -5.35 1.21 15.50
CA ARG A 180 -4.94 2.61 15.68
C ARG A 180 -5.03 3.32 14.36
N SER A 181 -5.90 4.33 14.30
CA SER A 181 -6.04 5.16 13.12
C SER A 181 -4.81 6.05 12.89
N MET A 182 -4.36 6.11 11.65
CA MET A 182 -3.24 6.93 11.17
C MET A 182 -3.69 8.04 10.21
N SER A 183 -4.99 8.14 9.89
CA SER A 183 -5.53 9.08 8.89
C SER A 183 -5.27 10.54 9.26
N ASN A 184 -5.59 10.94 10.50
CA ASN A 184 -5.38 12.30 10.98
C ASN A 184 -3.89 12.67 10.97
N TYR A 185 -3.03 11.74 11.39
CA TYR A 185 -1.59 11.97 11.46
C TYR A 185 -0.98 12.18 10.08
N TRP A 186 -1.43 11.40 9.08
CA TRP A 186 -0.98 11.54 7.72
C TRP A 186 -1.41 12.88 7.10
N PHE A 187 -2.67 13.27 7.29
CA PHE A 187 -3.19 14.55 6.82
C PHE A 187 -2.46 15.73 7.46
N GLU A 188 -2.37 15.79 8.79
CA GLU A 188 -1.74 16.91 9.50
C GLU A 188 -0.25 17.09 9.18
N LYS A 189 0.47 16.02 8.85
CA LYS A 189 1.92 16.07 8.58
C LYS A 189 2.27 16.33 7.12
N LYS A 190 1.43 15.92 6.16
CA LYS A 190 1.71 16.09 4.73
C LYS A 190 1.01 17.30 4.13
N CYS A 191 -0.04 17.80 4.79
CA CYS A 191 -0.66 19.06 4.43
C CYS A 191 -0.21 20.15 5.40
N ASP A 192 0.77 20.97 5.00
CA ASP A 192 0.83 22.36 5.45
C ASP A 192 -0.30 23.13 4.73
N ILE A 193 -1.56 22.73 4.95
CA ILE A 193 -2.69 23.55 4.52
C ILE A 193 -2.54 24.85 5.30
N PRO A 194 -2.33 26.00 4.62
CA PRO A 194 -2.17 27.26 5.32
C PRO A 194 -3.37 27.44 6.24
N LYS A 195 -3.13 27.47 7.55
CA LYS A 195 -4.14 27.89 8.52
C LYS A 195 -4.70 29.20 8.01
N VAL A 196 -6.01 29.24 7.79
CA VAL A 196 -6.84 30.37 7.36
C VAL A 196 -6.04 31.66 7.16
N GLY A 197 -5.72 31.95 5.90
CA GLY A 197 -5.08 33.19 5.48
C GLY A 197 -3.67 32.97 4.91
N ILE A 198 -3.51 33.14 3.60
CA ILE A 198 -2.41 33.87 2.91
C ILE A 198 -2.28 33.53 1.41
N LYS A 199 -2.95 32.50 0.83
CA LYS A 199 -3.09 32.38 -0.64
C LYS A 199 -4.49 31.96 -1.08
N ARG A 200 -5.06 32.65 -2.07
CA ARG A 200 -6.27 32.19 -2.78
C ARG A 200 -5.92 30.88 -3.50
N ARG A 201 -6.37 29.75 -2.95
CA ARG A 201 -6.33 28.46 -3.66
C ARG A 201 -7.28 28.53 -4.85
N LYS A 202 -6.95 27.81 -5.93
CA LYS A 202 -7.87 27.59 -7.05
C LYS A 202 -9.08 26.80 -6.55
N GLU A 203 -10.23 26.94 -7.22
CA GLU A 203 -11.46 26.30 -6.74
C GLU A 203 -11.36 24.77 -6.79
N LYS A 204 -11.14 24.20 -7.97
CA LYS A 204 -11.21 22.76 -8.20
C LYS A 204 -10.12 22.27 -9.13
N VAL A 205 -9.71 21.02 -8.94
CA VAL A 205 -8.93 20.24 -9.89
C VAL A 205 -9.57 18.87 -10.06
N THR A 206 -9.55 18.34 -11.29
CA THR A 206 -10.03 17.00 -11.60
C THR A 206 -8.88 16.07 -11.95
N VAL A 207 -8.77 14.97 -11.22
CA VAL A 207 -7.74 13.96 -11.41
C VAL A 207 -8.38 12.65 -11.82
N PHE A 208 -7.89 12.03 -12.88
CA PHE A 208 -8.24 10.66 -13.21
C PHE A 208 -7.16 9.72 -12.67
N LEU A 209 -7.55 8.79 -11.81
CA LEU A 209 -6.66 7.78 -11.26
C LEU A 209 -6.81 6.49 -12.07
N GLY A 210 -5.76 6.15 -12.81
CA GLY A 210 -5.68 4.97 -13.64
C GLY A 210 -5.64 3.66 -12.83
N THR A 211 -5.90 2.57 -13.53
CA THR A 211 -5.90 1.21 -13.00
C THR A 211 -5.19 0.28 -13.98
N VAL A 212 -5.08 -1.00 -13.64
CA VAL A 212 -4.62 -2.02 -14.58
C VAL A 212 -5.83 -2.48 -15.40
N TYR A 213 -6.11 -1.82 -16.52
CA TYR A 213 -7.34 -2.05 -17.29
C TYR A 213 -7.49 -3.49 -17.82
N THR A 214 -6.35 -4.16 -18.07
CA THR A 214 -6.33 -5.58 -18.46
C THR A 214 -6.79 -6.52 -17.33
N ASP A 215 -6.69 -6.09 -16.07
CA ASP A 215 -7.22 -6.83 -14.91
C ASP A 215 -8.74 -6.65 -14.79
N LEU A 216 -9.32 -5.60 -15.39
CA LEU A 216 -10.75 -5.29 -15.32
C LEU A 216 -11.58 -5.98 -16.41
N THR A 217 -11.10 -5.96 -17.65
CA THR A 217 -11.86 -6.51 -18.78
C THR A 217 -10.92 -6.93 -19.92
N LYS A 218 -11.38 -7.89 -20.73
CA LYS A 218 -10.69 -8.27 -21.98
C LYS A 218 -10.79 -7.15 -23.01
N ASP A 219 -11.91 -6.44 -23.04
CA ASP A 219 -12.21 -5.35 -23.99
C ASP A 219 -11.67 -4.00 -23.51
N HIS A 220 -10.48 -4.02 -22.91
CA HIS A 220 -9.86 -2.85 -22.29
C HIS A 220 -9.58 -1.71 -23.28
N ASP A 221 -9.35 -2.00 -24.57
CA ASP A 221 -9.19 -0.96 -25.60
C ASP A 221 -10.47 -0.15 -25.78
N VAL A 222 -11.63 -0.80 -25.81
CA VAL A 222 -12.95 -0.15 -25.88
C VAL A 222 -13.18 0.69 -24.64
N LEU A 223 -12.85 0.14 -23.46
CA LEU A 223 -12.93 0.87 -22.20
C LEU A 223 -12.08 2.14 -22.20
N LEU A 224 -10.84 2.05 -22.67
CA LEU A 224 -9.93 3.18 -22.75
C LEU A 224 -10.45 4.26 -23.70
N GLU A 225 -11.10 3.88 -24.81
CA GLU A 225 -11.74 4.82 -25.72
C GLU A 225 -12.94 5.53 -25.06
N LEU A 226 -13.82 4.78 -24.40
CA LEU A 226 -14.95 5.35 -23.65
C LEU A 226 -14.48 6.34 -22.59
N ILE A 227 -13.45 5.98 -21.82
CA ILE A 227 -12.85 6.85 -20.80
C ILE A 227 -12.26 8.10 -21.45
N ARG A 228 -11.52 7.94 -22.56
CA ARG A 228 -10.91 9.07 -23.28
C ARG A 228 -11.97 10.07 -23.77
N ASN A 229 -13.05 9.56 -24.34
CA ASN A 229 -14.13 10.38 -24.89
C ASN A 229 -14.90 11.11 -23.78
N LYS A 230 -15.19 10.43 -22.67
CA LYS A 230 -15.97 10.99 -21.57
C LYS A 230 -15.17 11.92 -20.67
N TYR A 231 -13.93 11.57 -20.35
CA TYR A 231 -13.09 12.25 -19.37
C TYR A 231 -11.91 12.98 -20.01
N GLY A 232 -12.03 13.37 -21.28
CA GLY A 232 -11.00 14.10 -22.02
C GLY A 232 -10.59 15.44 -21.40
N ASN A 233 -11.44 16.04 -20.56
CA ASN A 233 -11.25 17.38 -19.97
C ASN A 233 -10.70 17.38 -18.52
N ILE A 234 -10.15 16.27 -18.03
CA ILE A 234 -9.49 16.22 -16.71
C ILE A 234 -8.24 17.12 -16.66
N ASP A 235 -7.75 17.48 -15.47
CA ASP A 235 -6.52 18.27 -15.32
C ASP A 235 -5.27 17.39 -15.25
N TYR A 236 -5.33 16.30 -14.46
CA TYR A 236 -4.21 15.39 -14.25
C TYR A 236 -4.62 13.94 -14.44
N TYR A 237 -3.68 13.12 -14.94
CA TYR A 237 -3.81 11.67 -14.98
C TYR A 237 -2.71 11.01 -14.17
N PHE A 238 -3.09 10.18 -13.20
CA PHE A 238 -2.18 9.39 -12.38
C PHE A 238 -2.27 7.93 -12.83
N PRO A 239 -1.35 7.44 -13.69
CA PRO A 239 -1.37 6.05 -14.14
C PRO A 239 -1.10 5.09 -12.98
N HIS A 240 -1.63 3.87 -13.09
CA HIS A 240 -1.30 2.83 -12.11
C HIS A 240 0.17 2.42 -12.28
N PRO A 241 0.98 2.27 -11.21
CA PRO A 241 2.41 1.87 -11.29
C PRO A 241 2.72 0.52 -11.96
N ARG A 242 1.69 -0.23 -12.37
CA ARG A 242 1.77 -1.55 -13.01
C ARG A 242 1.17 -1.53 -14.43
N SER A 243 0.64 -0.39 -14.87
CA SER A 243 0.03 -0.23 -16.17
C SER A 243 1.00 0.48 -17.10
N ASP A 244 1.06 0.01 -18.35
CA ASP A 244 1.83 0.63 -19.43
C ASP A 244 0.92 1.42 -20.38
N ASP A 245 -0.32 1.69 -19.97
CA ASP A 245 -1.27 2.47 -20.78
C ASP A 245 -0.78 3.92 -20.97
N LYS A 246 -1.14 4.50 -22.10
CA LYS A 246 -0.79 5.88 -22.47
C LYS A 246 -2.01 6.82 -22.39
N LEU A 247 -3.01 6.46 -21.59
CA LEU A 247 -4.20 7.28 -21.44
C LEU A 247 -3.77 8.65 -20.92
N PHE A 248 -4.26 9.73 -21.53
CA PHE A 248 -3.95 11.11 -21.12
C PHE A 248 -2.47 11.41 -20.83
N GLN A 249 -1.52 10.83 -21.60
CA GLN A 249 -0.07 10.94 -21.34
C GLN A 249 0.43 12.38 -21.12
N SER A 250 -0.15 13.36 -21.81
CA SER A 250 0.19 14.79 -21.68
C SER A 250 -0.20 15.40 -20.33
N LYS A 251 -1.01 14.70 -19.53
CA LYS A 251 -1.52 15.13 -18.23
C LYS A 251 -0.87 14.40 -17.05
N VAL A 252 0.15 13.58 -17.32
CA VAL A 252 0.88 12.83 -16.29
C VAL A 252 1.91 13.73 -15.60
N LEU A 253 1.88 13.76 -14.28
CA LEU A 253 2.94 14.40 -13.48
C LEU A 253 4.19 13.51 -13.44
N SER A 254 5.34 14.10 -13.73
CA SER A 254 6.65 13.45 -13.73
C SER A 254 7.24 13.33 -12.32
N ASP A 255 6.59 12.54 -11.46
CA ASP A 255 7.12 12.20 -10.14
C ASP A 255 6.76 10.76 -9.77
N PHE A 256 7.62 10.13 -8.96
CA PHE A 256 7.49 8.74 -8.50
C PHE A 256 6.85 8.61 -7.12
N ASN A 257 6.11 9.62 -6.66
CA ASN A 257 5.34 9.48 -5.43
C ASN A 257 4.11 8.60 -5.66
N ILE A 258 3.64 7.96 -4.60
CA ILE A 258 2.36 7.26 -4.61
C ILE A 258 1.21 8.25 -4.82
N SER A 259 0.13 7.77 -5.44
CA SER A 259 -1.04 8.58 -5.78
C SER A 259 -1.64 9.29 -4.57
N GLU A 260 -1.67 8.62 -3.42
CA GLU A 260 -2.04 9.17 -2.12
C GLU A 260 -1.33 10.50 -1.80
N VAL A 261 0.01 10.53 -1.90
CA VAL A 261 0.82 11.72 -1.62
C VAL A 261 0.56 12.80 -2.67
N LYS A 262 0.52 12.42 -3.95
CA LYS A 262 0.29 13.37 -5.06
C LYS A 262 -1.05 14.08 -4.93
N LEU A 263 -2.11 13.33 -4.58
CA LEU A 263 -3.45 13.86 -4.37
C LEU A 263 -3.49 14.82 -3.18
N ILE A 264 -2.89 14.46 -2.05
CA ILE A 264 -2.83 15.32 -0.86
C ILE A 264 -2.10 16.64 -1.18
N THR A 265 -0.97 16.60 -1.90
CA THR A 265 -0.24 17.82 -2.28
C THR A 265 -1.07 18.76 -3.17
N LEU A 266 -2.08 18.25 -3.89
CA LEU A 266 -2.98 19.14 -4.65
C LEU A 266 -3.85 20.01 -3.74
N LEU A 267 -4.16 19.59 -2.51
CA LEU A 267 -4.93 20.39 -1.55
C LEU A 267 -4.18 21.65 -1.04
N GLU A 268 -2.87 21.71 -1.26
CA GLU A 268 -2.09 22.95 -1.04
C GLU A 268 -2.45 24.03 -2.07
N LYS A 269 -2.89 23.63 -3.27
CA LYS A 269 -3.13 24.51 -4.42
C LYS A 269 -4.62 24.69 -4.74
N TYR A 270 -5.45 23.72 -4.40
CA TYR A 270 -6.86 23.65 -4.75
C TYR A 270 -7.73 23.51 -3.48
N ASN A 271 -8.94 24.07 -3.50
CA ASN A 271 -9.90 23.87 -2.42
C ASN A 271 -10.58 22.49 -2.51
N GLU A 272 -10.82 22.02 -3.74
CA GLU A 272 -11.39 20.71 -4.01
C GLU A 272 -10.51 19.92 -5.00
N VAL A 273 -10.26 18.66 -4.68
CA VAL A 273 -9.64 17.67 -5.57
C VAL A 273 -10.69 16.60 -5.87
N HIS A 274 -11.22 16.64 -7.10
CA HIS A 274 -12.18 15.66 -7.58
C HIS A 274 -11.45 14.50 -8.25
N VAL A 275 -11.66 13.29 -7.76
CA VAL A 275 -10.94 12.09 -8.21
C VAL A 275 -11.90 11.14 -8.90
N ILE A 276 -11.62 10.82 -10.15
CA ILE A 276 -12.37 9.86 -10.96
C ILE A 276 -11.55 8.57 -11.04
N SER A 277 -12.13 7.43 -10.67
CA SER A 277 -11.40 6.16 -10.71
C SER A 277 -12.32 4.94 -10.68
N PHE A 278 -11.82 3.81 -11.13
CA PHE A 278 -12.37 2.51 -10.70
C PHE A 278 -12.08 2.28 -9.21
N PRO A 279 -12.72 1.29 -8.56
CA PRO A 279 -12.43 0.94 -7.17
C PRO A 279 -10.93 0.86 -6.87
N SER A 280 -10.47 1.74 -5.98
CA SER A 280 -9.05 1.92 -5.67
C SER A 280 -8.84 2.11 -4.18
N THR A 281 -7.76 1.54 -3.65
CA THR A 281 -7.33 1.73 -2.25
C THR A 281 -7.06 3.18 -1.91
N VAL A 282 -6.63 3.97 -2.91
CA VAL A 282 -6.37 5.40 -2.76
C VAL A 282 -7.63 6.13 -2.28
N ILE A 283 -8.80 5.76 -2.81
CA ILE A 283 -10.09 6.33 -2.38
C ILE A 283 -10.36 5.93 -0.94
N LEU A 284 -10.15 4.67 -0.56
CA LEU A 284 -10.39 4.24 0.83
C LEU A 284 -9.51 4.98 1.85
N HIS A 285 -8.28 5.34 1.47
CA HIS A 285 -7.39 6.14 2.32
C HIS A 285 -7.80 7.61 2.43
N LEU A 286 -8.43 8.16 1.40
CA LEU A 286 -8.71 9.60 1.27
C LEU A 286 -10.19 9.98 1.40
N GLN A 287 -11.11 9.02 1.43
CA GLN A 287 -12.57 9.27 1.41
C GLN A 287 -13.09 10.10 2.59
N ASN A 288 -12.34 10.12 3.70
CA ASN A 288 -12.70 10.90 4.89
C ASN A 288 -11.83 12.15 5.06
N VAL A 289 -11.03 12.50 4.05
CA VAL A 289 -10.15 13.66 4.08
C VAL A 289 -10.89 14.87 3.48
N PRO A 290 -11.04 15.99 4.22
CA PRO A 290 -11.71 17.18 3.71
C PRO A 290 -11.05 17.75 2.45
N GLY A 291 -11.88 18.19 1.51
CA GLY A 291 -11.43 18.75 0.23
C GLY A 291 -11.31 17.72 -0.90
N PHE A 292 -11.61 16.44 -0.65
CA PHE A 292 -11.77 15.45 -1.71
C PHE A 292 -13.24 15.20 -2.06
N SER A 293 -13.49 14.92 -3.33
CA SER A 293 -14.73 14.33 -3.84
C SER A 293 -14.37 13.21 -4.82
N PHE A 294 -15.19 12.17 -4.91
CA PHE A 294 -14.86 10.97 -5.69
C PHE A 294 -15.99 10.58 -6.64
N GLU A 295 -15.64 10.25 -7.87
CA GLU A 295 -16.51 9.55 -8.82
C GLU A 295 -15.96 8.13 -9.05
N ILE A 296 -16.67 7.12 -8.54
CA ILE A 296 -16.31 5.71 -8.68
C ILE A 296 -16.98 5.12 -9.91
N LEU A 297 -16.16 4.68 -10.86
CA LEU A 297 -16.58 4.02 -12.08
C LEU A 297 -16.86 2.55 -11.79
N ARG A 298 -18.05 2.08 -12.16
CA ARG A 298 -18.49 0.68 -11.98
C ARG A 298 -18.66 0.03 -13.32
N LEU A 299 -17.95 -1.07 -13.56
CA LEU A 299 -18.26 -1.94 -14.70
C LEU A 299 -19.37 -2.88 -14.27
N LYS A 300 -20.50 -2.87 -14.98
CA LYS A 300 -21.64 -3.76 -14.65
C LYS A 300 -21.28 -5.24 -14.69
N SER A 301 -20.26 -5.60 -15.48
CA SER A 301 -19.74 -6.96 -15.58
C SER A 301 -18.87 -7.41 -14.41
N LEU A 302 -18.47 -6.50 -13.51
CA LEU A 302 -17.63 -6.81 -12.36
C LEU A 302 -18.45 -6.83 -11.06
N GLU A 303 -18.53 -8.00 -10.45
CA GLU A 303 -18.94 -8.12 -9.06
C GLU A 303 -17.83 -7.58 -8.15
N PHE A 304 -18.09 -6.43 -7.54
CA PHE A 304 -17.19 -5.80 -6.57
C PHE A 304 -17.98 -5.39 -5.33
N ASP A 305 -17.41 -5.57 -4.14
CA ASP A 305 -18.02 -5.12 -2.89
C ASP A 305 -17.74 -3.64 -2.66
N TYR A 306 -18.71 -2.79 -3.02
CA TYR A 306 -18.59 -1.34 -2.88
C TYR A 306 -18.88 -0.82 -1.46
N ASN A 307 -19.25 -1.68 -0.50
CA ASN A 307 -19.67 -1.25 0.84
C ASN A 307 -18.55 -0.57 1.64
N CYS A 308 -17.29 -0.78 1.27
CA CYS A 308 -16.14 -0.13 1.90
C CYS A 308 -15.94 1.34 1.45
N PHE A 309 -16.60 1.77 0.38
CA PHE A 309 -16.62 3.16 -0.08
C PHE A 309 -17.88 3.85 0.48
N CYS A 310 -17.72 4.60 1.57
CA CYS A 310 -18.85 5.15 2.31
C CYS A 310 -18.67 6.60 2.74
N GLY A 311 -17.60 7.27 2.30
CA GLY A 311 -17.36 8.69 2.59
C GLY A 311 -18.37 9.64 1.94
N ASP A 312 -18.56 10.79 2.57
CA ASP A 312 -19.32 11.90 1.99
C ASP A 312 -18.64 12.38 0.70
N GLY A 313 -19.43 12.69 -0.33
CA GLY A 313 -18.89 13.16 -1.62
C GLY A 313 -18.43 12.06 -2.57
N ILE A 314 -18.77 10.80 -2.30
CA ILE A 314 -18.63 9.68 -3.25
C ILE A 314 -19.88 9.59 -4.14
N THR A 315 -19.70 9.59 -5.45
CA THR A 315 -20.72 9.27 -6.44
C THR A 315 -20.32 8.03 -7.23
N TYR A 316 -21.30 7.32 -7.77
CA TYR A 316 -21.06 6.13 -8.60
C TYR A 316 -21.53 6.37 -10.02
N HIS A 317 -20.76 5.89 -11.00
CA HIS A 317 -21.12 5.95 -12.40
C HIS A 317 -20.93 4.60 -13.07
N ASP A 318 -21.99 4.07 -13.69
CA ASP A 318 -21.94 2.80 -14.40
C ASP A 318 -21.37 2.99 -15.81
N ILE A 319 -20.41 2.14 -16.18
CA ILE A 319 -19.86 2.04 -17.52
C ILE A 319 -20.31 0.72 -18.13
N ASP A 320 -20.92 0.82 -19.30
CA ASP A 320 -21.30 -0.30 -20.15
C ASP A 320 -20.29 -0.40 -21.30
N ILE A 321 -19.75 -1.60 -21.50
CA ILE A 321 -18.82 -1.96 -22.60
C ILE A 321 -19.51 -2.99 -23.47
#